data_AF-A0A7X9JNY8-F1
#
_entry.id   AF-A0A7X9JNY8-F1
#
_cell.length_a   1.000
_cell.length_b   1.000
_cell.length_c   1.000
_cell.angle_alpha   90.00
_cell.angle_beta   90.00
_cell.angle_gamma   90.00
#
_symmetry.space_group_name_H-M   'P 1'
#
loop_
_entity.id
_entity.type
_entity.pdbx_description
1 polymer ?
#
loop_
_entity_poly.entity_id
_entity_poly.type
_entity_poly.pdbx_seq_one_letter_code
_entity_poly.pdbx_strand_id
1 'polypeptide(L)' 'MNLIMMGYDIANRKDEILKWYSENDWNLKRNFLVNNGIKYIYWVKNEGSPLDLGRLGLSNIFENDSVIVYKVN' A
#
# COMPACT_ATOMS: atom_id res chain seq x y z
N MET A 1 -1.27 25.80 -4.02
CA MET A 1 -2.10 25.21 -5.09
C MET A 1 -2.52 23.83 -4.60
N ASN A 2 -3.74 23.73 -4.09
CA ASN A 2 -4.20 22.57 -3.33
C ASN A 2 -4.49 21.41 -4.28
N LEU A 3 -4.03 20.20 -3.94
CA LEU A 3 -4.27 18.96 -4.70
C LEU A 3 -5.77 18.69 -4.99
N ILE A 4 -6.67 19.42 -4.34
CA ILE A 4 -8.14 19.40 -4.53
C ILE A 4 -8.54 19.71 -5.98
N MET A 5 -7.78 20.50 -6.74
CA MET A 5 -8.15 20.88 -8.12
C MET A 5 -7.90 19.79 -9.18
N MET A 6 -7.27 18.65 -8.84
CA MET A 6 -6.96 17.58 -9.81
C MET A 6 -8.02 16.46 -9.85
N GLY A 7 -9.17 16.60 -9.17
CA GLY A 7 -10.19 15.55 -9.11
C GLY A 7 -9.79 14.32 -8.28
N TYR A 8 -8.65 14.38 -7.59
CA TYR A 8 -8.23 13.36 -6.63
C TYR A 8 -8.93 13.61 -5.30
N ASP A 9 -9.91 12.77 -4.98
CA ASP A 9 -10.59 12.77 -3.69
C ASP A 9 -9.67 12.19 -2.61
N ILE A 10 -8.79 13.05 -2.09
CA ILE A 10 -7.79 12.71 -1.09
C ILE A 10 -8.44 12.23 0.21
N ALA A 11 -9.61 12.77 0.56
CA ALA A 11 -10.34 12.37 1.75
C ALA A 11 -10.77 10.91 1.63
N ASN A 12 -11.43 10.56 0.53
CA ASN A 12 -11.82 9.17 0.26
C ASN A 12 -10.60 8.24 0.15
N ARG A 13 -9.52 8.69 -0.49
CA ARG A 13 -8.30 7.88 -0.61
C ARG A 13 -7.61 7.62 0.73
N LYS A 14 -7.64 8.59 1.65
CA LYS A 14 -7.15 8.40 3.02
C LYS A 14 -7.97 7.34 3.74
N ASP A 15 -9.29 7.39 3.64
CA ASP A 15 -10.18 6.44 4.30
C ASP A 15 -10.01 5.01 3.75
N GLU A 16 -9.84 4.88 2.44
CA GLU A 16 -9.52 3.59 1.81
C GLU A 16 -8.18 3.02 2.27
N ILE A 17 -7.15 3.84 2.40
CA ILE A 17 -5.85 3.42 2.91
C ILE A 17 -5.95 2.99 4.37
N LEU A 18 -6.66 3.75 5.20
CA LEU A 18 -6.88 3.39 6.61
C LEU A 18 -7.63 2.06 6.73
N LYS A 19 -8.69 1.88 5.93
CA LYS A 19 -9.39 0.60 5.82
C LYS A 19 -8.44 -0.52 5.42
N TRP A 20 -7.61 -0.32 4.40
CA TRP A 20 -6.61 -1.29 3.97
C TRP A 20 -5.65 -1.68 5.10
N TYR A 21 -5.17 -0.74 5.90
CA TYR A 21 -4.31 -1.07 7.05
C TYR A 21 -5.03 -1.92 8.10
N SER A 22 -6.30 -1.60 8.40
CA SER A 22 -7.12 -2.30 9.40
C SER A 22 -7.73 -3.62 8.94
N GLU A 23 -7.76 -3.88 7.62
CA GLU A 23 -8.41 -5.05 7.04
C GLU A 23 -7.67 -6.35 7.42
N ASN A 24 -8.40 -7.39 7.80
CA ASN A 24 -7.82 -8.69 8.13
C ASN A 24 -7.94 -9.68 6.96
N ASP A 25 -8.85 -9.43 6.02
CA ASP A 25 -8.99 -10.22 4.80
C ASP A 25 -7.87 -9.88 3.80
N TRP A 26 -6.98 -10.85 3.61
CA TRP A 26 -5.85 -10.74 2.70
C TRP A 26 -6.25 -10.61 1.22
N ASN A 27 -7.39 -11.19 0.82
CA ASN A 27 -7.90 -11.05 -0.55
C ASN A 27 -8.39 -9.62 -0.79
N LEU A 28 -9.10 -9.02 0.17
CA LEU A 28 -9.51 -7.61 0.09
C LEU A 28 -8.29 -6.68 0.06
N LYS A 29 -7.28 -6.95 0.90
CA LYS A 29 -6.02 -6.21 0.87
C LYS A 29 -5.30 -6.30 -0.47
N ARG A 30 -5.23 -7.49 -1.08
CA ARG A 30 -4.61 -7.66 -2.40
C ARG A 30 -5.42 -6.98 -3.50
N ASN A 31 -6.75 -7.14 -3.49
CA ASN A 31 -7.64 -6.51 -4.46
C ASN A 31 -7.54 -4.99 -4.42
N PHE A 32 -7.41 -4.40 -3.24
CA PHE A 32 -7.17 -2.96 -3.11
C PHE A 32 -5.93 -2.51 -3.90
N LEU A 33 -4.81 -3.24 -3.78
CA LEU A 33 -3.58 -2.92 -4.51
C LEU A 33 -3.78 -2.99 -6.03
N VAL A 34 -4.41 -4.06 -6.50
CA VAL A 34 -4.65 -4.31 -7.93
C VAL A 34 -5.63 -3.29 -8.53
N ASN A 35 -6.78 -3.09 -7.88
CA ASN A 35 -7.85 -2.21 -8.36
C ASN A 35 -7.41 -0.74 -8.39
N ASN A 36 -6.53 -0.34 -7.46
CA ASN A 36 -5.95 1.00 -7.44
C ASN A 36 -4.73 1.15 -8.35
N GLY A 37 -4.34 0.11 -9.08
CA GLY A 37 -3.16 0.14 -9.94
C GLY A 37 -1.85 0.36 -9.18
N ILE A 38 -1.80 0.02 -7.89
CA ILE A 38 -0.59 0.18 -7.06
C ILE A 38 0.44 -0.84 -7.55
N LYS A 39 1.58 -0.33 -8.03
CA LYS A 39 2.68 -1.16 -8.54
C LYS A 39 3.81 -1.34 -7.55
N TYR A 40 3.99 -0.38 -6.65
CA TYR A 40 5.07 -0.36 -5.68
C TYR A 40 4.56 0.08 -4.32
N ILE A 41 5.11 -0.52 -3.27
CA ILE A 41 4.87 -0.17 -1.87
C ILE A 41 6.21 0.18 -1.26
N TYR A 42 6.30 1.37 -0.68
CA TYR A 42 7.45 1.82 0.10
C TYR A 42 7.15 1.59 1.56
N TRP A 43 7.91 0.71 2.19
CA TRP A 43 7.69 0.27 3.55
C TRP A 43 8.81 0.78 4.45
N VAL A 44 8.50 1.70 5.36
CA VAL A 44 9.48 2.23 6.31
C VAL A 44 9.73 1.18 7.39
N LYS A 45 11.01 0.82 7.57
CA LYS A 45 11.44 -0.10 8.62
C LYS A 45 11.12 0.53 9.99
N ASN A 46 10.58 -0.27 10.90
CA ASN A 46 10.20 0.08 12.29
C ASN A 46 8.86 0.81 12.51
N GLU A 47 8.11 1.18 11.47
CA GLU A 47 6.86 1.95 11.60
C GLU A 47 5.59 1.13 11.29
N GLY A 48 5.67 -0.20 11.13
CA GLY A 48 4.49 -0.99 10.78
C GLY A 48 4.57 -2.50 11.06
N SER A 49 3.40 -3.12 11.06
CA SER A 49 3.23 -4.58 11.18
C SER A 49 3.82 -5.31 9.97
N PRO A 50 4.43 -6.51 10.14
CA PRO A 50 4.96 -7.27 9.02
C PRO A 50 3.91 -7.50 7.92
N LEU A 51 4.27 -7.22 6.68
CA LEU A 51 3.43 -7.56 5.52
C LEU A 51 3.61 -9.05 5.18
N ASP A 52 2.51 -9.77 5.02
CA ASP A 52 2.55 -11.13 4.46
C ASP A 52 2.71 -11.02 2.93
N LEU A 53 3.98 -11.07 2.49
CA LEU A 53 4.35 -10.90 1.09
C LEU A 53 3.69 -11.95 0.19
N GLY A 54 3.56 -13.18 0.67
CA GLY A 54 2.96 -14.28 -0.10
C GLY A 54 1.49 -14.02 -0.38
N ARG A 55 0.72 -13.68 0.66
CA ARG A 55 -0.73 -13.42 0.53
C ARG A 55 -1.04 -12.13 -0.22
N LEU A 56 -0.22 -11.10 -0.06
CA LEU A 56 -0.36 -9.84 -0.78
C LEU A 56 0.20 -9.92 -2.21
N GLY A 57 0.95 -10.97 -2.55
CA GLY A 57 1.65 -11.15 -3.82
C GLY A 57 2.63 -10.00 -4.07
N LEU A 58 3.50 -9.78 -3.08
CA LEU A 58 4.55 -8.77 -3.09
C LEU A 58 5.92 -9.43 -3.30
N SER A 59 6.77 -8.75 -4.06
CA SER A 59 8.18 -9.13 -4.24
C SER A 59 9.07 -8.01 -3.72
N ASN A 60 10.03 -8.30 -2.85
CA ASN A 60 11.06 -7.32 -2.48
C ASN A 60 11.95 -7.03 -3.70
N ILE A 61 12.10 -5.76 -4.06
CA ILE A 61 12.95 -5.33 -5.19
C ILE A 61 14.08 -4.38 -4.77
N PHE A 62 14.01 -3.82 -3.57
CA PHE A 62 15.01 -2.92 -3.04
C PHE A 62 14.90 -2.84 -1.52
N GLU A 63 16.03 -2.78 -0.83
CA GLU A 63 16.07 -2.66 0.62
C GLU A 63 17.31 -1.86 1.04
N ASN A 64 17.12 -0.91 1.96
CA ASN A 64 18.21 -0.19 2.64
C ASN A 64 17.93 -0.13 4.15
N ASP A 65 18.73 0.62 4.91
CA ASP A 65 18.62 0.69 6.37
C ASP A 65 17.29 1.26 6.88
N SER A 66 16.53 1.99 6.05
CA SER A 66 15.32 2.69 6.47
C SER A 66 14.04 2.24 5.74
N VAL A 67 14.15 1.70 4.52
CA VAL A 67 13.01 1.41 3.65
C VAL A 67 13.19 0.09 2.91
N ILE A 68 12.09 -0.65 2.76
CA ILE A 68 11.94 -1.78 1.85
C ILE A 68 10.97 -1.39 0.76
N VAL A 69 11.29 -1.65 -0.51
CA VAL A 69 10.40 -1.43 -1.64
C VAL A 69 9.91 -2.77 -2.14
N TYR A 70 8.59 -2.94 -2.13
CA TYR A 70 7.92 -4.09 -2.68
C TYR A 70 7.29 -3.76 -4.02
N LYS A 71 7.39 -4.68 -4.97
CA LYS A 71 6.61 -4.68 -6.21
C LYS A 71 5.37 -5.53 -6.04
N VAL A 72 4.22 -5.03 -6.51
CA VAL A 72 2.96 -5.78 -6.57
C VAL A 72 2.97 -6.64 -7.83
N ASN A 73 2.79 -7.96 -7.68
CA ASN A 73 2.70 -8.92 -8.77
C ASN A 73 1.27 -9.02 -9.32
#